data_AF-A0A6A3H3E7-F1
#
_entry.id   AF-A0A6A3H3E7-F1
#
_cell.length_a   1.000
_cell.length_b   1.000
_cell.length_c   1.000
_cell.angle_alpha   90.00
_cell.angle_beta   90.00
_cell.angle_gamma   90.00
#
_symmetry.space_group_name_H-M   'P 1'
#
loop_
_entity.id
_entity.type
_entity.pdbx_description
1 polymer ?
#
loop_
_entity_poly.entity_id
_entity_poly.type
_entity_poly.pdbx_seq_one_letter_code
_entity_poly.pdbx_strand_id
1 'polypeptide(L)'
;MCSKDAARRVNLTPVVDELERLAIAESSNASQPELEPPNLSESSKLKELWLEVQTHMDTCGDDQYHRAFNDLKRIREGLESSADNNSPVLLERFHTLLTDFYRVITMSPEQASIMRLSSTRSTTASMNAIHLSIESLLTLLDDSADSTNVRQDRWQQQRSEQIELFVSGVEDTSFLLERLQTAEERAVFLKTLKAEMDDPQSQYTPAQFEVVEKAHKAIARTIESEDLSKLIPEWFIPRFELFIDGWRCLGSGGFGCVYRAKWLGSDVVAKLLGSEGHADLFAPNA
;
A
#
# COMPACT_ATOMS: atom_id res chain seq x y z
N MET A 1 13.16 -25.79 -4.24
CA MET A 1 12.51 -24.56 -3.75
C MET A 1 12.94 -23.28 -4.46
N CYS A 2 14.08 -23.22 -5.16
CA CYS A 2 14.43 -22.07 -6.01
C CYS A 2 14.74 -22.54 -7.44
N SER A 3 13.73 -22.53 -8.32
CA SER A 3 13.94 -22.67 -9.77
C SER A 3 14.30 -21.31 -10.36
N LYS A 4 15.34 -21.26 -11.21
CA LYS A 4 15.70 -20.07 -12.00
C LYS A 4 14.62 -19.70 -13.02
N ASP A 5 13.79 -20.66 -13.41
CA ASP A 5 12.66 -20.50 -14.31
C ASP A 5 11.40 -20.09 -13.52
N ALA A 6 10.88 -18.88 -13.81
CA ALA A 6 9.76 -18.26 -13.09
C ALA A 6 8.45 -19.05 -13.23
N ALA A 7 8.24 -19.73 -14.36
CA ALA A 7 7.05 -20.57 -14.60
C ALA A 7 7.06 -21.87 -13.77
N ARG A 8 8.21 -22.24 -13.19
CA ARG A 8 8.40 -23.44 -12.36
C ARG A 8 8.52 -23.12 -10.87
N ARG A 9 8.33 -21.86 -10.47
CA ARG A 9 8.25 -21.49 -9.05
C ARG A 9 6.87 -21.87 -8.56
N VAL A 10 6.81 -22.59 -7.45
CA VAL A 10 5.55 -22.89 -6.77
C VAL A 10 4.92 -21.56 -6.39
N ASN A 11 3.66 -21.35 -6.77
CA ASN A 11 2.91 -20.18 -6.35
C ASN A 11 2.84 -20.20 -4.82
N LEU A 12 3.37 -19.17 -4.17
CA LEU A 12 3.41 -19.08 -2.71
C LEU A 12 2.03 -18.78 -2.12
N THR A 13 1.11 -18.23 -2.91
CA THR A 13 -0.27 -17.91 -2.50
C THR A 13 -0.95 -19.11 -1.82
N PRO A 14 -1.06 -20.31 -2.42
CA PRO A 14 -1.70 -21.45 -1.75
C PRO A 14 -0.98 -21.93 -0.48
N VAL A 15 0.33 -21.69 -0.34
CA VAL A 15 1.06 -22.02 0.90
C VAL A 15 0.74 -21.01 1.99
N VAL A 16 0.67 -19.72 1.64
CA VAL A 16 0.24 -18.65 2.54
C VAL A 16 -1.20 -18.88 2.98
N ASP A 17 -2.11 -19.16 2.03
CA ASP A 17 -3.53 -19.43 2.31
C ASP A 17 -3.72 -20.66 3.23
N GLU A 18 -2.88 -21.69 3.09
CA GLU A 18 -2.91 -22.86 3.96
C GLU A 18 -2.37 -22.54 5.37
N LEU A 19 -1.26 -21.83 5.48
CA LEU A 19 -0.71 -21.38 6.77
C LEU A 19 -1.69 -20.44 7.50
N GLU A 20 -2.41 -19.59 6.76
CA GLU A 20 -3.45 -18.72 7.30
C GLU A 20 -4.65 -19.51 7.82
N ARG A 21 -5.11 -20.53 7.07
CA ARG A 21 -6.18 -21.43 7.55
C ARG A 21 -5.77 -22.18 8.81
N LEU A 22 -4.52 -22.62 8.89
CA LEU A 22 -3.97 -23.28 10.07
C LEU A 22 -3.87 -22.33 11.28
N ALA A 23 -3.43 -21.08 11.07
CA ALA A 23 -3.38 -20.07 12.13
C ALA A 23 -4.78 -19.73 12.68
N ILE A 24 -5.79 -19.63 11.81
CA ILE A 24 -7.19 -19.45 12.22
C ILE A 24 -7.66 -20.67 13.03
N ALA A 25 -7.41 -21.89 12.55
CA ALA A 25 -7.78 -23.12 13.24
C ALA A 25 -7.08 -23.28 14.62
N GLU A 26 -5.82 -22.84 14.73
CA GLU A 26 -5.07 -22.87 15.98
C GLU A 26 -5.60 -21.84 16.98
N SER A 27 -5.97 -20.64 16.52
CA SER A 27 -6.63 -19.61 17.33
C SER A 27 -8.00 -20.04 17.86
N SER A 28 -8.72 -20.87 17.11
CA SER A 28 -10.02 -21.42 17.50
C SER A 28 -9.91 -22.61 18.47
N ASN A 29 -8.78 -23.34 18.46
CA ASN A 29 -8.55 -24.53 19.29
C ASN A 29 -7.76 -24.23 20.58
N ALA A 30 -7.06 -23.09 20.65
CA ALA A 30 -6.30 -22.70 21.83
C ALA A 30 -7.22 -22.15 22.94
N SER A 31 -7.64 -23.03 23.84
CA SER A 31 -8.00 -22.61 25.21
C SER A 31 -6.69 -22.32 25.97
N GLN A 32 -6.08 -21.16 25.76
CA GLN A 32 -5.03 -20.65 26.66
C GLN A 32 -5.49 -19.39 27.39
N PRO A 33 -5.16 -19.27 28.69
CA PRO A 33 -5.63 -18.18 29.55
C PRO A 33 -4.79 -16.90 29.33
N GLU A 34 -5.46 -15.76 29.51
CA GLU A 34 -4.91 -14.40 29.54
C GLU A 34 -4.39 -13.82 28.22
N LEU A 35 -5.29 -13.64 27.24
CA LEU A 35 -5.26 -12.41 26.46
C LEU A 35 -6.28 -11.47 27.11
N GLU A 36 -5.80 -10.29 27.55
CA GLU A 36 -6.70 -9.20 27.94
C GLU A 36 -7.79 -9.04 26.87
N PRO A 37 -9.04 -8.76 27.27
CA PRO A 37 -10.14 -8.61 26.32
C PRO A 37 -9.76 -7.58 25.25
N PRO A 38 -10.21 -7.75 23.99
CA PRO A 38 -9.94 -6.76 22.94
C PRO A 38 -10.35 -5.40 23.49
N ASN A 39 -9.35 -4.53 23.60
CA ASN A 39 -9.45 -3.29 24.35
C ASN A 39 -10.65 -2.52 23.76
N LEU A 40 -11.65 -2.14 24.57
CA LEU A 40 -12.84 -1.40 24.11
C LEU A 40 -12.46 -0.15 23.28
N SER A 41 -11.24 0.37 23.50
CA SER A 41 -10.60 1.44 22.75
C SER A 41 -10.29 1.11 21.28
N GLU A 42 -10.01 -0.13 20.90
CA GLU A 42 -9.74 -0.50 19.50
C GLU A 42 -11.03 -0.63 18.69
N SER A 43 -12.10 -1.15 19.29
CA SER A 43 -13.42 -1.20 18.66
C SER A 43 -14.01 0.19 18.40
N SER A 44 -13.77 1.16 19.30
CA SER A 44 -14.18 2.55 19.09
C SER A 44 -13.39 3.22 17.96
N LYS A 45 -12.06 3.03 17.93
CA LYS A 45 -11.19 3.56 16.87
C LYS A 45 -11.54 3.02 15.49
N LEU A 46 -11.86 1.72 15.38
CA LEU A 46 -12.28 1.13 14.11
C LEU A 46 -13.58 1.77 13.57
N LYS A 47 -14.53 2.07 14.46
CA LYS A 47 -15.79 2.74 14.08
C LYS A 47 -15.56 4.19 13.63
N GLU A 48 -14.69 4.91 14.33
CA GLU A 48 -14.28 6.26 13.95
C GLU A 48 -13.61 6.25 12.57
N LEU A 49 -12.61 5.40 12.36
CA LEU A 49 -11.93 5.25 11.07
C LEU A 49 -12.89 4.90 9.93
N TRP A 50 -13.84 3.99 10.17
CA TRP A 50 -14.85 3.66 9.17
C TRP A 50 -15.70 4.86 8.77
N LEU A 51 -16.14 5.67 9.74
CA LEU A 51 -16.95 6.86 9.49
C LEU A 51 -16.18 7.89 8.66
N GLU A 52 -14.88 8.05 8.92
CA GLU A 52 -14.04 8.96 8.15
C GLU A 52 -13.82 8.49 6.72
N VAL A 53 -13.53 7.19 6.52
CA VAL A 53 -13.46 6.60 5.18
C VAL A 53 -14.77 6.86 4.43
N GLN A 54 -15.92 6.61 5.07
CA GLN A 54 -17.22 6.83 4.45
C GLN A 54 -17.44 8.30 4.06
N THR A 55 -17.13 9.23 4.96
CA THR A 55 -17.24 10.67 4.72
C THR A 55 -16.36 11.10 3.54
N HIS A 56 -15.13 10.61 3.45
CA HIS A 56 -14.23 10.91 2.35
C HIS A 56 -14.78 10.35 1.02
N MET A 57 -15.23 9.09 1.03
CA MET A 57 -15.77 8.43 -0.15
C MET A 57 -17.04 9.09 -0.71
N ASP A 58 -17.88 9.70 0.14
CA ASP A 58 -19.07 10.45 -0.30
C ASP A 58 -18.71 11.66 -1.20
N THR A 59 -17.51 12.20 -1.05
CA THR A 59 -16.99 13.33 -1.84
C THR A 59 -15.98 12.91 -2.92
N CYS A 60 -15.54 11.65 -2.89
CA CYS A 60 -14.50 11.14 -3.78
C CYS A 60 -15.05 10.91 -5.19
N GLY A 61 -14.35 11.43 -6.20
CA GLY A 61 -14.69 11.24 -7.62
C GLY A 61 -13.94 10.09 -8.30
N ASP A 62 -13.18 9.29 -7.56
CA ASP A 62 -12.35 8.22 -8.12
C ASP A 62 -13.09 6.87 -8.11
N ASP A 63 -13.41 6.38 -9.30
CA ASP A 63 -14.13 5.12 -9.47
C ASP A 63 -13.37 3.90 -8.95
N GLN A 64 -12.04 3.92 -8.96
CA GLN A 64 -11.21 2.82 -8.44
C GLN A 64 -11.34 2.74 -6.91
N TYR A 65 -11.35 3.89 -6.23
CA TYR A 65 -11.56 3.95 -4.78
C TYR A 65 -12.99 3.54 -4.41
N HIS A 66 -14.01 3.95 -5.17
CA HIS A 66 -15.39 3.48 -4.96
C HIS A 66 -15.53 1.97 -5.11
N ARG A 67 -14.88 1.40 -6.12
CA ARG A 67 -14.83 -0.05 -6.33
C ARG A 67 -14.25 -0.78 -5.12
N ALA A 68 -13.10 -0.32 -4.61
CA ALA A 68 -12.48 -0.93 -3.43
C ALA A 68 -13.31 -0.73 -2.16
N PHE A 69 -13.91 0.45 -1.97
CA PHE A 69 -14.77 0.72 -0.81
C PHE A 69 -16.00 -0.18 -0.77
N ASN A 70 -16.60 -0.50 -1.92
CA ASN A 70 -17.70 -1.45 -1.98
C ASN A 70 -17.27 -2.87 -1.60
N ASP A 71 -16.04 -3.29 -1.94
CA ASP A 71 -15.52 -4.57 -1.48
C ASP A 71 -15.23 -4.57 0.03
N LEU A 72 -14.76 -3.45 0.59
CA LEU A 72 -14.61 -3.30 2.05
C LEU A 72 -15.94 -3.39 2.80
N LYS A 73 -17.03 -2.84 2.24
CA LYS A 73 -18.39 -3.01 2.80
C LYS A 73 -18.79 -4.47 2.84
N ARG A 74 -18.56 -5.22 1.75
CA ARG A 74 -18.85 -6.65 1.68
C ARG A 74 -18.06 -7.46 2.71
N ILE A 75 -16.75 -7.17 2.86
CA ILE A 75 -15.91 -7.80 3.88
C ILE A 75 -16.48 -7.54 5.27
N ARG A 76 -16.84 -6.28 5.56
CA ARG A 76 -17.44 -5.90 6.84
C ARG A 76 -18.76 -6.61 7.12
N GLU A 77 -19.67 -6.63 6.14
CA GLU A 77 -20.95 -7.35 6.24
C GLU A 77 -20.73 -8.85 6.47
N GLY A 78 -19.75 -9.45 5.79
CA GLY A 78 -19.37 -10.85 5.97
C GLY A 78 -18.83 -11.15 7.39
N LEU A 79 -17.99 -10.26 7.93
CA LEU A 79 -17.48 -10.37 9.30
C LEU A 79 -18.59 -10.19 10.35
N GLU A 80 -19.55 -9.28 10.12
CA GLU A 80 -20.67 -9.04 11.04
C GLU A 80 -21.73 -10.17 11.00
N SER A 81 -21.90 -10.83 9.85
CA SER A 81 -22.96 -11.85 9.64
C SER A 81 -22.58 -13.25 10.10
N SER A 82 -21.30 -13.54 10.31
CA SER A 82 -20.82 -14.89 10.66
C SER A 82 -20.60 -15.00 12.18
N ALA A 83 -21.57 -15.62 12.87
CA ALA A 83 -21.56 -15.80 14.32
C ALA A 83 -20.31 -16.55 14.85
N ASP A 84 -19.63 -17.33 14.00
CA ASP A 84 -18.42 -18.11 14.30
C ASP A 84 -17.10 -17.45 13.82
N ASN A 85 -17.11 -16.35 13.05
CA ASN A 85 -15.90 -15.71 12.48
C ASN A 85 -15.51 -14.37 13.15
N ASN A 86 -15.88 -14.16 14.42
CA ASN A 86 -15.24 -13.13 15.25
C ASN A 86 -13.81 -13.52 15.62
N SER A 87 -13.03 -14.04 14.67
CA SER A 87 -11.61 -14.28 14.85
C SER A 87 -10.94 -12.92 15.03
N PRO A 88 -10.26 -12.69 16.18
CA PRO A 88 -9.51 -11.45 16.40
C PRO A 88 -8.52 -11.16 15.27
N VAL A 89 -7.99 -12.21 14.63
CA VAL A 89 -7.05 -12.13 13.51
C VAL A 89 -7.70 -11.51 12.27
N LEU A 90 -8.93 -11.91 11.92
CA LEU A 90 -9.63 -11.35 10.75
C LEU A 90 -10.02 -9.89 10.99
N LEU A 91 -10.43 -9.55 12.21
CA LEU A 91 -10.74 -8.18 12.60
C LEU A 91 -9.48 -7.28 12.56
N GLU A 92 -8.34 -7.77 13.03
CA GLU A 92 -7.07 -7.03 12.96
C GLU A 92 -6.60 -6.83 11.51
N ARG A 93 -6.73 -7.85 10.66
CA ARG A 93 -6.44 -7.75 9.22
C ARG A 93 -7.36 -6.73 8.54
N PHE A 94 -8.66 -6.77 8.83
CA PHE A 94 -9.60 -5.80 8.30
C PHE A 94 -9.31 -4.38 8.77
N HIS A 95 -8.97 -4.20 10.05
CA HIS A 95 -8.59 -2.89 10.59
C HIS A 95 -7.31 -2.35 9.91
N THR A 96 -6.31 -3.22 9.69
CA THR A 96 -5.08 -2.86 8.98
C THR A 96 -5.37 -2.46 7.54
N LEU A 97 -6.22 -3.23 6.85
CA LEU A 97 -6.65 -2.92 5.49
C LEU A 97 -7.41 -1.59 5.41
N LEU A 98 -8.33 -1.34 6.34
CA LEU A 98 -9.08 -0.08 6.38
C LEU A 98 -8.16 1.12 6.64
N THR A 99 -7.16 0.95 7.50
CA THR A 99 -6.13 1.97 7.78
C THR A 99 -5.29 2.25 6.53
N ASP A 100 -4.84 1.19 5.85
CA ASP A 100 -4.06 1.29 4.62
C ASP A 100 -4.88 1.93 3.48
N PHE A 101 -6.18 1.62 3.38
CA PHE A 101 -7.10 2.22 2.42
C PHE A 101 -7.37 3.70 2.71
N TYR A 102 -7.73 4.04 3.96
CA TYR A 102 -7.92 5.42 4.39
C TYR A 102 -6.69 6.27 4.04
N ARG A 103 -5.50 5.75 4.33
CA ARG A 103 -4.25 6.43 4.02
C ARG A 103 -4.10 6.74 2.54
N VAL A 104 -4.47 5.82 1.65
CA VAL A 104 -4.37 6.02 0.20
C VAL A 104 -5.34 7.07 -0.30
N ILE A 105 -6.59 7.05 0.17
CA ILE A 105 -7.61 8.00 -0.30
C ILE A 105 -7.37 9.42 0.24
N THR A 106 -6.78 9.56 1.43
CA THR A 106 -6.47 10.87 2.02
C THR A 106 -5.11 11.43 1.61
N MET A 107 -4.35 10.75 0.73
CA MET A 107 -3.06 11.29 0.28
C MET A 107 -3.24 12.63 -0.42
N SER A 108 -2.34 13.56 -0.16
CA SER A 108 -2.28 14.78 -0.96
C SER A 108 -2.03 14.44 -2.44
N PRO A 109 -2.45 15.26 -3.41
CA PRO A 109 -2.12 15.04 -4.83
C PRO A 109 -0.60 14.89 -5.07
N GLU A 110 0.20 15.53 -4.22
CA GLU A 110 1.66 15.45 -4.14
C GLU A 110 2.17 14.06 -3.69
N GLN A 111 1.55 13.47 -2.68
CA GLN A 111 1.90 12.11 -2.25
C GLN A 111 1.32 11.05 -3.19
N ALA A 112 0.06 11.21 -3.60
CA ALA A 112 -0.64 10.29 -4.47
C ALA A 112 0.05 10.13 -5.82
N SER A 113 0.55 11.21 -6.44
CA SER A 113 1.27 11.05 -7.71
C SER A 113 2.64 10.41 -7.52
N ILE A 114 3.42 10.74 -6.47
CA ILE A 114 4.72 10.08 -6.27
C ILE A 114 4.53 8.59 -5.90
N MET A 115 3.48 8.25 -5.16
CA MET A 115 3.09 6.87 -4.88
C MET A 115 2.70 6.12 -6.16
N ARG A 116 1.87 6.72 -7.03
CA ARG A 116 1.53 6.15 -8.36
C ARG A 116 2.78 5.87 -9.18
N LEU A 117 3.79 6.71 -9.05
CA LEU A 117 5.07 6.63 -9.75
C LEU A 117 6.06 5.64 -9.10
N SER A 118 5.88 5.30 -7.83
CA SER A 118 6.72 4.33 -7.13
C SER A 118 6.16 2.90 -7.24
N SER A 119 5.09 2.73 -8.03
CA SER A 119 4.24 1.56 -8.04
C SER A 119 4.80 0.42 -8.88
N THR A 120 5.85 -0.24 -8.38
CA THR A 120 5.93 -1.68 -8.57
C THR A 120 6.53 -2.43 -7.39
N ARG A 121 5.64 -3.25 -6.81
CA ARG A 121 5.92 -4.44 -6.00
C ARG A 121 6.42 -4.24 -4.56
N SER A 122 6.79 -3.03 -4.12
CA SER A 122 7.43 -2.88 -2.79
C SER A 122 6.68 -2.05 -1.73
N THR A 123 5.55 -1.41 -2.05
CA THR A 123 4.81 -0.64 -1.03
C THR A 123 3.46 -1.28 -0.74
N THR A 124 3.26 -1.73 0.52
CA THR A 124 1.95 -2.18 1.02
C THR A 124 0.91 -1.06 1.05
N ALA A 125 1.35 0.20 0.87
CA ALA A 125 0.50 1.36 0.70
C ALA A 125 0.07 1.61 -0.76
N SER A 126 0.36 0.69 -1.69
CA SER A 126 -0.14 0.79 -3.06
C SER A 126 -1.56 0.28 -3.16
N MET A 127 -2.30 0.79 -4.15
CA MET A 127 -3.63 0.29 -4.47
C MET A 127 -3.62 -1.22 -4.79
N ASN A 128 -2.52 -1.71 -5.37
CA ASN A 128 -2.30 -3.14 -5.60
C ASN A 128 -2.25 -3.96 -4.30
N ALA A 129 -1.57 -3.47 -3.27
CA ALA A 129 -1.50 -4.16 -1.98
C ALA A 129 -2.85 -4.16 -1.24
N ILE A 130 -3.61 -3.06 -1.36
CA ILE A 130 -5.00 -2.99 -0.88
C ILE A 130 -5.86 -4.03 -1.59
N HIS A 131 -5.76 -4.12 -2.92
CA HIS A 131 -6.50 -5.11 -3.70
C HIS A 131 -6.15 -6.55 -3.29
N LEU A 132 -4.87 -6.89 -3.16
CA LEU A 132 -4.44 -8.22 -2.70
C LEU A 132 -4.98 -8.56 -1.30
N SER A 133 -5.01 -7.57 -0.41
CA SER A 133 -5.54 -7.74 0.95
C SER A 133 -7.06 -7.92 0.95
N ILE A 134 -7.78 -7.17 0.11
CA ILE A 134 -9.22 -7.34 -0.13
C ILE A 134 -9.50 -8.75 -0.64
N GLU A 135 -8.75 -9.22 -1.64
CA GLU A 135 -8.93 -10.54 -2.24
C GLU A 135 -8.68 -11.68 -1.26
N SER A 136 -7.61 -11.57 -0.46
CA SER A 136 -7.32 -12.55 0.59
C SER A 136 -8.47 -12.62 1.60
N LEU A 137 -8.98 -11.49 2.09
CA LEU A 137 -10.10 -11.49 3.04
C LEU A 137 -11.41 -11.98 2.41
N LEU A 138 -11.71 -11.58 1.18
CA LEU A 138 -12.90 -12.06 0.46
C LEU A 138 -12.83 -13.57 0.18
N THR A 139 -11.66 -14.13 -0.06
CA THR A 139 -11.48 -15.58 -0.27
C THR A 139 -11.66 -16.37 1.02
N LEU A 140 -11.28 -15.79 2.16
CA LEU A 140 -11.55 -16.38 3.48
C LEU A 140 -13.02 -16.29 3.89
N LEU A 141 -13.77 -15.33 3.34
CA LEU A 141 -15.19 -15.10 3.66
C LEU A 141 -16.17 -15.74 2.65
N ASP A 142 -15.76 -15.99 1.41
CA ASP A 142 -16.60 -16.51 0.30
C ASP A 142 -15.89 -17.68 -0.41
N ASP A 143 -16.49 -18.87 -0.35
CA ASP A 143 -15.94 -20.15 -0.85
C ASP A 143 -16.47 -20.52 -2.25
N SER A 144 -17.10 -19.59 -2.98
CA SER A 144 -17.73 -19.88 -4.27
C SER A 144 -16.79 -19.71 -5.48
N ALA A 145 -16.63 -20.79 -6.27
CA ALA A 145 -15.72 -20.83 -7.43
C ALA A 145 -16.11 -19.90 -8.61
N ASP A 146 -17.38 -19.50 -8.70
CA ASP A 146 -17.89 -18.60 -9.76
C ASP A 146 -17.41 -17.15 -9.53
N SER A 147 -17.16 -16.78 -8.26
CA SER A 147 -16.60 -15.49 -7.90
C SER A 147 -15.13 -15.34 -8.32
N THR A 148 -14.38 -16.44 -8.42
CA THR A 148 -12.92 -16.43 -8.65
C THR A 148 -12.54 -15.96 -10.06
N ASN A 149 -13.27 -16.36 -11.09
CA ASN A 149 -12.97 -15.96 -12.48
C ASN A 149 -13.32 -14.49 -12.74
N VAL A 150 -14.48 -14.03 -12.23
CA VAL A 150 -14.89 -12.62 -12.31
C VAL A 150 -13.90 -11.72 -11.56
N ARG A 151 -13.38 -12.18 -10.41
CA ARG A 151 -12.33 -11.48 -9.65
C ARG A 151 -11.02 -11.40 -10.45
N GLN A 152 -10.61 -12.48 -11.10
CA GLN A 152 -9.37 -12.51 -11.89
C GLN A 152 -9.42 -11.56 -13.10
N ASP A 153 -10.52 -11.51 -13.83
CA ASP A 153 -10.69 -10.59 -14.97
C ASP A 153 -10.68 -9.13 -14.50
N ARG A 154 -11.36 -8.85 -13.38
CA ARG A 154 -11.33 -7.54 -12.73
C ARG A 154 -9.91 -7.15 -12.29
N TRP A 155 -9.12 -8.10 -11.82
CA TRP A 155 -7.71 -7.90 -11.48
C TRP A 155 -6.93 -7.44 -12.70
N GLN A 156 -6.99 -8.17 -13.80
CA GLN A 156 -6.23 -7.84 -15.02
C GLN A 156 -6.60 -6.45 -15.56
N GLN A 157 -7.88 -6.08 -15.47
CA GLN A 157 -8.33 -4.74 -15.83
C GLN A 157 -7.71 -3.68 -14.91
N GLN A 158 -7.74 -3.87 -13.60
CA GLN A 158 -7.12 -2.95 -12.64
C GLN A 158 -5.61 -2.84 -12.83
N ARG A 159 -4.92 -3.94 -13.15
CA ARG A 159 -3.49 -3.93 -13.52
C ARG A 159 -3.22 -2.98 -14.67
N SER A 160 -4.06 -3.08 -15.70
CA SER A 160 -3.92 -2.31 -16.92
C SER A 160 -4.17 -0.83 -16.63
N GLU A 161 -5.21 -0.50 -15.87
CA GLU A 161 -5.49 0.87 -15.41
C GLU A 161 -4.32 1.46 -14.61
N GLN A 162 -3.67 0.66 -13.75
CA GLN A 162 -2.51 1.12 -12.97
C GLN A 162 -1.28 1.36 -13.84
N ILE A 163 -1.03 0.51 -14.84
CA ILE A 163 0.05 0.73 -15.83
C ILE A 163 -0.21 2.03 -16.60
N GLU A 164 -1.43 2.27 -17.05
CA GLU A 164 -1.80 3.51 -17.76
C GLU A 164 -1.60 4.75 -16.88
N LEU A 165 -2.04 4.70 -15.62
CA LEU A 165 -1.85 5.81 -14.67
C LEU A 165 -0.37 6.08 -14.38
N PHE A 166 0.44 5.03 -14.27
CA PHE A 166 1.88 5.14 -14.08
C PHE A 166 2.54 5.78 -15.31
N VAL A 167 2.24 5.27 -16.50
CA VAL A 167 2.78 5.77 -17.78
C VAL A 167 2.42 7.25 -17.98
N SER A 168 1.15 7.60 -17.79
CA SER A 168 0.69 8.99 -17.84
C SER A 168 1.39 9.86 -16.80
N GLY A 169 1.63 9.32 -15.60
CA GLY A 169 2.35 10.03 -14.54
C GLY A 169 3.80 10.34 -14.91
N VAL A 170 4.50 9.41 -15.57
CA VAL A 170 5.92 9.62 -15.95
C VAL A 170 6.08 10.41 -17.25
N GLU A 171 5.00 10.57 -18.03
CA GLU A 171 5.01 11.27 -19.32
C GLU A 171 5.41 12.74 -19.17
N ASP A 172 4.88 13.44 -18.15
CA ASP A 172 5.26 14.82 -17.81
C ASP A 172 6.49 14.84 -16.90
N THR A 173 7.66 14.63 -17.51
CA THR A 173 8.92 14.59 -16.76
C THR A 173 9.28 15.94 -16.12
N SER A 174 8.77 17.07 -16.62
CA SER A 174 8.93 18.39 -15.97
C SER A 174 8.24 18.41 -14.61
N PHE A 175 6.97 18.01 -14.58
CA PHE A 175 6.19 17.92 -13.34
C PHE A 175 6.81 16.93 -12.34
N LEU A 176 7.39 15.82 -12.81
CA LEU A 176 8.14 14.89 -11.98
C LEU A 176 9.35 15.53 -11.29
N LEU A 177 10.13 16.32 -12.04
CA LEU A 177 11.36 16.93 -11.54
C LEU A 177 11.11 18.06 -10.53
N GLU A 178 9.98 18.74 -10.63
CA GLU A 178 9.51 19.70 -9.61
C GLU A 178 9.18 19.00 -8.29
N ARG A 179 8.70 17.76 -8.35
CA ARG A 179 8.25 16.98 -7.18
C ARG A 179 9.38 16.20 -6.51
N LEU A 180 10.31 15.66 -7.29
CA LEU A 180 11.54 15.04 -6.81
C LEU A 180 12.55 16.16 -6.53
N GLN A 181 12.37 16.82 -5.39
CA GLN A 181 13.06 18.08 -5.05
C GLN A 181 14.56 17.88 -4.83
N THR A 182 14.95 16.72 -4.30
CA THR A 182 16.33 16.41 -3.94
C THR A 182 17.01 15.53 -4.99
N ALA A 183 18.34 15.63 -5.10
CA ALA A 183 19.11 14.78 -6.01
C ALA A 183 19.00 13.29 -5.59
N GLU A 184 18.86 13.05 -4.30
CA GLU A 184 18.68 11.75 -3.67
C GLU A 184 17.33 11.13 -4.03
N GLU A 185 16.23 11.89 -3.93
CA GLU A 185 14.91 11.44 -4.37
C GLU A 185 14.89 11.11 -5.86
N ARG A 186 15.52 11.94 -6.70
CA ARG A 186 15.67 11.68 -8.15
C ARG A 186 16.45 10.41 -8.41
N ALA A 187 17.54 10.18 -7.68
CA ALA A 187 18.39 9.02 -7.84
C ALA A 187 17.68 7.72 -7.39
N VAL A 188 16.94 7.74 -6.27
CA VAL A 188 16.14 6.59 -5.82
C VAL A 188 15.03 6.30 -6.82
N PHE A 189 14.32 7.34 -7.28
CA PHE A 189 13.26 7.17 -8.28
C PHE A 189 13.77 6.60 -9.60
N LEU A 190 14.93 7.06 -10.07
CA LEU A 190 15.59 6.52 -11.26
C LEU A 190 15.89 5.01 -11.12
N LYS A 191 16.32 4.57 -9.92
CA LYS A 191 16.53 3.16 -9.61
C LYS A 191 15.22 2.36 -9.68
N THR A 192 14.11 2.94 -9.19
CA THR A 192 12.77 2.32 -9.29
C THR A 192 12.33 2.18 -10.74
N LEU A 193 12.46 3.22 -11.57
CA LEU A 193 12.14 3.13 -13.00
C LEU A 193 12.96 2.06 -13.71
N LYS A 194 14.25 1.95 -13.39
CA LYS A 194 15.12 0.93 -13.96
C LYS A 194 14.69 -0.48 -13.56
N ALA A 195 14.39 -0.70 -12.28
CA ALA A 195 13.90 -1.98 -11.79
C ALA A 195 12.58 -2.38 -12.47
N GLU A 196 11.72 -1.40 -12.76
CA GLU A 196 10.47 -1.64 -13.47
C GLU A 196 10.68 -2.04 -14.93
N MET A 197 11.56 -1.35 -15.63
CA MET A 197 11.93 -1.69 -17.00
C MET A 197 12.60 -3.06 -17.11
N ASP A 198 13.37 -3.45 -16.09
CA ASP A 198 14.06 -4.73 -16.04
C ASP A 198 13.16 -5.89 -15.58
N ASP A 199 11.89 -5.64 -15.19
CA ASP A 199 10.96 -6.69 -14.73
C ASP A 199 10.46 -7.55 -15.92
N PRO A 200 10.83 -8.84 -16.00
CA PRO A 200 10.42 -9.73 -17.08
C PRO A 200 8.92 -10.08 -17.04
N GLN A 201 8.21 -9.74 -15.97
CA GLN A 201 6.76 -9.96 -15.83
C GLN A 201 5.93 -8.70 -16.07
N SER A 202 6.59 -7.62 -16.49
CA SER A 202 5.92 -6.36 -16.78
C SER A 202 5.01 -6.52 -18.02
N GLN A 203 3.81 -5.93 -17.97
CA GLN A 203 2.80 -6.06 -19.04
C GLN A 203 2.75 -4.81 -19.94
N TYR A 204 3.87 -4.07 -20.02
CA TYR A 204 3.93 -2.84 -20.80
C TYR A 204 3.84 -3.14 -22.29
N THR A 205 3.06 -2.33 -22.99
CA THR A 205 3.12 -2.26 -24.45
C THR A 205 4.42 -1.57 -24.88
N PRO A 206 4.91 -1.79 -26.12
CA PRO A 206 6.11 -1.13 -26.61
C PRO A 206 6.05 0.40 -26.50
N ALA A 207 4.90 1.01 -26.79
CA ALA A 207 4.70 2.45 -26.70
C ALA A 207 4.79 2.96 -25.24
N GLN A 208 4.20 2.24 -24.29
CA GLN A 208 4.32 2.59 -22.86
C GLN A 208 5.76 2.46 -22.37
N PHE A 209 6.48 1.42 -22.80
CA PHE A 209 7.90 1.24 -22.45
C PHE A 209 8.76 2.40 -22.97
N GLU A 210 8.50 2.90 -24.18
CA GLU A 210 9.20 4.08 -24.72
C GLU A 210 8.98 5.34 -23.86
N VAL A 211 7.77 5.55 -23.33
CA VAL A 211 7.47 6.68 -22.44
C VAL A 211 8.28 6.56 -21.14
N VAL A 212 8.28 5.38 -20.52
CA VAL A 212 9.04 5.12 -19.28
C VAL A 212 10.56 5.27 -19.52
N GLU A 213 11.07 4.74 -20.63
CA GLU A 213 12.49 4.87 -21.00
C GLU A 213 12.88 6.33 -21.23
N LYS A 214 12.02 7.12 -21.89
CA LYS A 214 12.22 8.55 -22.11
C LYS A 214 12.29 9.31 -20.79
N ALA A 215 11.36 9.03 -19.87
CA ALA A 215 11.35 9.62 -18.52
C ALA A 215 12.63 9.27 -17.75
N HIS A 216 13.02 8.00 -17.76
CA HIS A 216 14.28 7.54 -17.15
C HIS A 216 15.49 8.33 -17.70
N LYS A 217 15.62 8.43 -19.04
CA LYS A 217 16.72 9.20 -19.68
C LYS A 217 16.69 10.68 -19.31
N ALA A 218 15.52 11.29 -19.19
CA ALA A 218 15.38 12.69 -18.83
C ALA A 218 15.78 12.95 -17.37
N ILE A 219 15.34 12.12 -16.43
CA ILE A 219 15.74 12.23 -15.02
C ILE A 219 17.24 11.97 -14.87
N ALA A 220 17.78 10.96 -15.55
CA ALA A 220 19.22 10.67 -15.53
C ALA A 220 20.08 11.86 -15.97
N ARG A 221 19.63 12.66 -16.95
CA ARG A 221 20.34 13.87 -17.39
C ARG A 221 20.36 15.00 -16.35
N THR A 222 19.40 15.02 -15.43
CA THR A 222 19.34 16.05 -14.37
C THR A 222 20.26 15.75 -13.20
N ILE A 223 20.78 14.52 -13.12
CA ILE A 223 21.69 14.09 -12.08
C ILE A 223 23.11 14.22 -12.66
N GLU A 224 23.76 15.36 -12.44
CA GLU A 224 25.06 15.74 -13.02
C GLU A 224 26.26 14.88 -12.52
N SER A 225 26.02 13.88 -11.66
CA SER A 225 27.05 13.06 -11.00
C SER A 225 27.18 11.70 -11.68
N GLU A 226 28.41 11.32 -12.03
CA GLU A 226 28.78 9.98 -12.54
C GLU A 226 28.53 8.85 -11.53
N ASP A 227 28.24 9.17 -10.26
CA ASP A 227 28.15 8.18 -9.19
C ASP A 227 26.88 8.34 -8.34
N LEU A 228 25.79 7.73 -8.82
CA LEU A 228 24.50 7.62 -8.10
C LEU A 228 24.67 7.00 -6.70
N SER A 229 25.67 6.13 -6.52
CA SER A 229 25.94 5.47 -5.24
C SER A 229 26.50 6.41 -4.17
N LYS A 230 27.11 7.53 -4.59
CA LYS A 230 27.56 8.59 -3.67
C LYS A 230 26.43 9.54 -3.28
N LEU A 231 25.40 9.65 -4.14
CA LEU A 231 24.26 10.53 -3.89
C LEU A 231 23.28 9.91 -2.90
N ILE A 232 23.12 8.58 -2.88
CA ILE A 232 22.16 7.92 -1.98
C ILE A 232 22.95 7.27 -0.82
N PRO A 233 23.05 7.91 0.36
CA PRO A 233 23.52 7.23 1.56
C PRO A 233 22.69 5.97 1.82
N GLU A 234 23.30 4.91 2.36
CA GLU A 234 22.59 3.67 2.69
C GLU A 234 21.41 3.87 3.67
N TRP A 235 21.46 4.93 4.48
CA TRP A 235 20.43 5.27 5.46
C TRP A 235 19.36 6.24 4.93
N PHE A 236 19.46 6.70 3.68
CA PHE A 236 18.50 7.64 3.11
C PHE A 236 17.16 6.94 2.84
N ILE A 237 16.08 7.48 3.41
CA ILE A 237 14.72 7.02 3.19
C ILE A 237 13.97 8.13 2.43
N PRO A 238 13.63 7.93 1.15
CA PRO A 238 12.87 8.92 0.42
C PRO A 238 11.45 9.05 1.00
N ARG A 239 10.91 10.27 0.95
CA ARG A 239 9.59 10.59 1.51
C ARG A 239 8.47 9.72 0.94
N PHE A 240 8.61 9.28 -0.31
CA PHE A 240 7.62 8.47 -0.99
C PHE A 240 7.66 6.96 -0.67
N GLU A 241 8.67 6.49 0.07
CA GLU A 241 8.74 5.10 0.54
C GLU A 241 8.29 4.92 1.99
N LEU A 242 8.21 6.02 2.76
CA LEU A 242 7.84 6.01 4.18
C LEU A 242 6.40 6.49 4.37
N PHE A 243 5.61 5.68 5.06
CA PHE A 243 4.21 5.97 5.35
C PHE A 243 4.00 6.03 6.86
N ILE A 244 3.60 7.18 7.39
CA ILE A 244 3.35 7.36 8.82
C ILE A 244 1.85 7.11 9.09
N ASP A 245 1.56 6.25 10.06
CA ASP A 245 0.19 5.98 10.52
C ASP A 245 -0.19 6.97 11.62
N GLY A 246 -0.93 8.01 11.23
CA GLY A 246 -1.42 9.04 12.14
C GLY A 246 -2.39 8.53 13.20
N TRP A 247 -3.07 7.40 12.96
CA TRP A 247 -4.02 6.80 13.89
C TRP A 247 -3.35 6.00 15.01
N ARG A 248 -2.10 5.61 14.80
CA ARG A 248 -1.32 4.78 15.73
C ARG A 248 -0.11 5.55 16.27
N CYS A 249 -0.38 6.70 16.89
CA CYS A 249 0.60 7.38 17.74
C CYS A 249 0.96 6.48 18.94
N LEU A 250 2.25 6.21 19.10
CA LEU A 250 2.81 5.40 20.19
C LEU A 250 3.21 6.25 21.39
N GLY A 251 3.49 7.54 21.17
CA GLY A 251 3.81 8.47 22.24
C GLY A 251 4.25 9.85 21.73
N SER A 252 4.06 10.87 22.55
CA SER A 252 4.45 12.25 22.26
C SER A 252 5.13 12.88 23.47
N GLY A 253 6.03 13.84 23.23
CA GLY A 253 6.72 14.57 24.29
C GLY A 253 7.57 15.73 23.77
N GLY A 254 8.38 16.34 24.65
CA GLY A 254 9.21 17.51 24.30
C GLY A 254 10.26 17.27 23.20
N PHE A 255 10.50 16.01 22.83
CA PHE A 255 11.43 15.61 21.77
C PHE A 255 10.71 15.22 20.46
N GLY A 256 9.40 15.44 20.37
CA GLY A 256 8.57 15.14 19.20
C GLY A 256 7.57 14.00 19.41
N CYS A 257 7.11 13.41 18.31
CA CYS A 257 6.04 12.41 18.30
C CYS A 257 6.50 11.11 17.63
N VAL A 258 6.04 9.98 18.16
CA VAL A 258 6.39 8.63 17.71
C VAL A 258 5.15 7.95 17.17
N TYR A 259 5.23 7.45 15.95
CA TYR A 259 4.12 6.82 15.23
C TYR A 259 4.54 5.43 14.76
N ARG A 260 3.55 4.54 14.62
CA ARG A 260 3.73 3.41 13.70
C ARG A 260 3.84 3.93 12.28
N ALA A 261 4.65 3.25 11.49
CA ALA A 261 4.85 3.60 10.09
C ALA A 261 5.12 2.32 9.29
N LYS A 262 5.06 2.42 7.98
CA LYS A 262 5.47 1.38 7.04
C LYS A 262 6.57 1.92 6.14
N TRP A 263 7.65 1.16 6.00
CA TRP A 263 8.70 1.42 5.02
C TRP A 263 8.89 0.18 4.15
N LEU A 264 8.68 0.34 2.84
CA LEU A 264 8.68 -0.78 1.87
C LEU A 264 7.83 -1.97 2.33
N GLY A 265 6.69 -1.68 2.95
CA GLY A 265 5.76 -2.70 3.44
C GLY A 265 6.09 -3.33 4.79
N SER A 266 7.26 -3.03 5.37
CA SER A 266 7.64 -3.49 6.70
C SER A 266 7.15 -2.53 7.77
N ASP A 267 6.65 -3.08 8.89
CA ASP A 267 6.29 -2.28 10.06
C ASP A 267 7.54 -1.66 10.70
N VAL A 268 7.53 -0.34 10.83
CA VAL A 268 8.60 0.45 11.43
C VAL A 268 8.02 1.47 12.42
N VAL A 269 8.90 2.09 13.21
CA VAL A 269 8.53 3.17 14.12
C VAL A 269 9.18 4.45 13.61
N ALA A 270 8.36 5.44 13.28
CA ALA A 270 8.83 6.75 12.85
C ALA A 270 8.77 7.73 14.02
N LYS A 271 9.90 8.36 14.33
CA LYS A 271 9.95 9.48 15.29
C LYS A 271 10.14 10.78 14.54
N LEU A 272 9.15 11.64 14.63
CA LEU A 272 9.19 12.99 14.09
C LEU A 272 9.74 13.95 15.14
N LEU A 273 10.71 14.76 14.74
CA LEU A 273 11.38 15.71 15.62
C LEU A 273 10.80 17.12 15.40
N GLY A 274 10.55 17.86 16.49
CA GLY A 274 10.05 19.24 16.45
C GLY A 274 8.52 19.40 16.47
N SER A 275 8.04 20.61 16.76
CA SER A 275 6.60 20.97 16.80
C SER A 275 5.98 21.17 15.42
N GLU A 276 6.78 21.39 14.38
CA GLU A 276 6.34 21.60 12.99
C GLU A 276 6.01 20.27 12.27
N GLY A 277 6.63 19.16 12.66
CA GLY A 277 6.37 17.84 12.06
C GLY A 277 4.94 17.32 12.27
N HIS A 278 4.19 17.87 13.22
CA HIS A 278 2.78 17.55 13.41
C HIS A 278 1.84 18.39 12.51
N ALA A 279 2.28 19.57 12.05
CA ALA A 279 1.49 20.45 11.21
C ALA A 279 1.55 20.03 9.73
N ASP A 280 2.73 19.67 9.23
CA ASP A 280 2.92 19.39 7.79
C ASP A 280 2.38 18.02 7.32
N LEU A 281 2.17 17.08 8.24
CA LEU A 281 1.62 15.75 7.90
C LEU A 281 0.08 15.69 7.91
N PHE A 282 -0.57 16.65 8.56
CA PHE A 282 -2.03 16.70 8.73
C PHE A 282 -2.66 18.03 8.31
N ALA A 283 -1.88 18.99 7.82
CA ALA A 283 -2.44 20.16 7.18
C ALA A 283 -3.06 19.73 5.85
N PRO A 284 -4.39 19.86 5.65
CA PRO A 284 -4.89 19.99 4.29
C PRO A 284 -4.28 21.29 3.76
N ASN A 285 -3.30 21.18 2.85
CA ASN A 285 -2.75 22.37 2.20
C ASN A 285 -3.90 23.14 1.55
N ALA A 286 -3.99 24.42 1.92
CA ALA A 286 -4.89 25.41 1.34
C ALA A 286 -4.69 25.55 -0.18
#